data_AF-A0A239G5F5-F1
#
_entry.id   AF-A0A239G5F5-F1
#
_cell.length_a   1.000
_cell.length_b   1.000
_cell.length_c   1.000
_cell.angle_alpha   90.00
_cell.angle_beta   90.00
_cell.angle_gamma   90.00
#
_symmetry.space_group_name_H-M   'P 1'
#
loop_
_entity.id
_entity.type
_entity.pdbx_description
1 polymer ?
#
loop_
_entity_poly.entity_id
_entity_poly.type
_entity_poly.pdbx_seq_one_letter_code
_entity_poly.pdbx_strand_id
1 'polypeptide(L)'
;MRITSALIDPALLDLPWHVPLEEWPADHLVALPQGISRHVVRFVKLNDVVYAMKETRERIAEKEYDLLRALERIDFPAVQAVAIATDRETPDGEPLETVLVTRHLQFSLPYRALFSRVLRPDTMNRLLDALAALIVRMHLTGFSWGDCSLSNTLFRRDAGAFAAYLVDAETGNLYPKLSEGQRSEDIEILRLNIFGECLDLQAAELLHESIDPESVVDDIVARYERLWHEVTYEQEVSKDARHHIERRMRRLNEMGFDVAEVSMSTVDGGYRVRPKVVDAGYHTRRLMRLTGLDAEENQARQLLNDLDAYRAESALIEEQQAAHRWLTEVFEPVVRAVPVNLRRKLEPQEIFSQIIQHKWLLSEKAGRDVGMGPAVQSYLTEVLVNKPDEQAVLGVDAEELVP
;
A
#
# COMPACT_ATOMS: atom_id res chain seq x y z
N MET A 1 25.63 -21.94 -16.49
CA MET A 1 24.44 -21.29 -15.92
C MET A 1 24.09 -21.87 -14.56
N ARG A 2 23.85 -20.98 -13.59
CA ARG A 2 23.38 -21.31 -12.25
C ARG A 2 22.17 -20.44 -11.93
N ILE A 3 21.10 -21.04 -11.42
CA ILE A 3 19.92 -20.31 -10.96
C ILE A 3 19.82 -20.45 -9.44
N THR A 4 19.85 -19.31 -8.73
CA THR A 4 19.59 -19.24 -7.30
C THR A 4 18.19 -18.68 -7.11
N SER A 5 17.28 -19.42 -6.47
CA SER A 5 15.89 -18.99 -6.31
C SER A 5 15.32 -19.30 -4.93
N ALA A 6 14.42 -18.45 -4.47
CA ALA A 6 13.63 -18.64 -3.26
C ALA A 6 12.38 -19.52 -3.49
N LEU A 7 11.95 -19.72 -4.74
CA LEU A 7 10.77 -20.50 -5.12
C LEU A 7 11.16 -21.50 -6.21
N ILE A 8 10.78 -22.77 -6.05
CA ILE A 8 10.98 -23.78 -7.08
C ILE A 8 9.84 -23.64 -8.08
N ASP A 9 9.98 -22.76 -9.07
CA ASP A 9 9.16 -22.79 -10.29
C ASP A 9 9.98 -23.47 -11.40
N PRO A 10 9.70 -24.75 -11.74
CA PRO A 10 10.42 -25.48 -12.77
C PRO A 10 10.33 -24.78 -14.14
N ALA A 11 9.28 -24.02 -14.40
CA ALA A 11 9.09 -23.34 -15.68
C ALA A 11 10.15 -22.25 -15.95
N LEU A 12 10.86 -21.79 -14.91
CA LEU A 12 12.02 -20.91 -15.09
C LEU A 12 13.18 -21.62 -15.80
N LEU A 13 13.30 -22.96 -15.68
CA LEU A 13 14.38 -23.72 -16.32
C LEU A 13 14.19 -23.81 -17.85
N ASP A 14 12.96 -23.69 -18.33
CA ASP A 14 12.59 -23.85 -19.75
C ASP A 14 12.82 -22.56 -20.56
N LEU A 15 13.26 -21.47 -19.92
CA LEU A 15 13.51 -20.19 -20.58
C LEU A 15 14.81 -20.19 -21.42
N PRO A 16 14.89 -19.36 -22.49
CA PRO A 16 16.02 -19.32 -23.40
C PRO A 16 17.23 -18.57 -22.80
N TRP A 17 17.78 -19.08 -21.70
CA TRP A 17 18.86 -18.44 -20.95
C TRP A 17 20.17 -18.24 -21.73
N HIS A 18 20.33 -18.97 -22.85
CA HIS A 18 21.46 -18.86 -23.77
C HIS A 18 21.33 -17.71 -24.78
N VAL A 19 20.21 -16.98 -24.77
CA VAL A 19 19.96 -15.83 -25.65
C VAL A 19 20.05 -14.54 -24.81
N PRO A 20 20.69 -13.45 -25.29
CA PRO A 20 20.65 -12.14 -24.64
C PRO A 20 19.21 -11.70 -24.36
N LEU A 21 18.92 -11.09 -23.21
CA LEU A 21 17.55 -10.82 -22.81
C LEU A 21 16.79 -9.93 -23.81
N GLU A 22 17.51 -9.03 -24.47
CA GLU A 22 16.93 -8.13 -25.46
C GLU A 22 16.37 -8.84 -26.69
N GLU A 23 16.94 -10.01 -27.04
CA GLU A 23 16.65 -10.83 -28.22
C GLU A 23 15.71 -12.01 -27.91
N TRP A 24 15.14 -12.08 -26.69
CA TRP A 24 14.25 -13.18 -26.33
C TRP A 24 13.04 -13.28 -27.26
N PRO A 25 12.63 -14.50 -27.67
CA PRO A 25 11.51 -14.70 -28.59
C PRO A 25 10.20 -14.13 -28.04
N ALA A 26 9.42 -13.49 -28.92
CA ALA A 26 8.16 -12.84 -28.55
C ALA A 26 7.13 -13.81 -27.91
N ASP A 27 7.19 -15.10 -28.24
CA ASP A 27 6.28 -16.12 -27.71
C ASP A 27 6.43 -16.34 -26.19
N HIS A 28 7.58 -15.95 -25.61
CA HIS A 28 7.81 -15.97 -24.16
C HIS A 28 7.46 -14.64 -23.48
N LEU A 29 7.27 -13.57 -24.25
CA LEU A 29 7.21 -12.21 -23.75
C LEU A 29 5.77 -11.72 -23.63
N VAL A 30 5.50 -10.94 -22.58
CA VAL A 30 4.26 -10.19 -22.42
C VAL A 30 4.55 -8.71 -22.62
N ALA A 31 3.74 -8.07 -23.47
CA ALA A 31 3.75 -6.62 -23.61
C ALA A 31 3.01 -5.98 -22.42
N LEU A 32 3.75 -5.32 -21.55
CA LEU A 32 3.22 -4.46 -20.49
C LEU A 32 3.71 -3.03 -20.69
N PRO A 33 2.96 -2.00 -20.23
CA PRO A 33 3.45 -0.64 -20.22
C PRO A 33 4.76 -0.57 -19.42
N GLN A 34 5.85 -0.13 -20.06
CA GLN A 34 7.16 -0.05 -19.43
C GLN A 34 7.53 1.40 -19.13
N GLY A 35 8.21 1.62 -18.00
CA GLY A 35 8.93 2.86 -17.75
C GLY A 35 10.24 2.93 -18.54
N ILE A 36 10.95 4.06 -18.46
CA ILE A 36 12.32 4.12 -18.94
C ILE A 36 13.19 3.35 -17.94
N SER A 37 13.97 2.39 -18.41
CA SER A 37 15.00 1.71 -17.62
C SER A 37 16.35 1.86 -18.30
N ARG A 38 17.40 2.00 -17.48
CA ARG A 38 18.79 1.94 -17.94
C ARG A 38 19.23 0.53 -18.33
N HIS A 39 18.49 -0.49 -17.90
CA HIS A 39 18.77 -1.90 -18.13
C HIS A 39 17.75 -2.52 -19.08
N VAL A 40 18.11 -3.64 -19.69
CA VAL A 40 17.17 -4.42 -20.49
C VAL A 40 16.18 -5.11 -19.55
N VAL A 41 14.90 -4.76 -19.68
CA VAL A 41 13.80 -5.37 -18.92
C VAL A 41 12.80 -6.04 -19.86
N ARG A 42 12.42 -7.28 -19.55
CA ARG A 42 11.42 -8.06 -20.27
C ARG A 42 10.44 -8.71 -19.30
N PHE A 43 9.19 -8.84 -19.72
CA PHE A 43 8.16 -9.51 -18.91
C PHE A 43 7.82 -10.86 -19.51
N VAL A 44 7.74 -11.87 -18.66
CA VAL A 44 7.49 -13.26 -19.05
C VAL A 44 6.32 -13.78 -18.25
N LYS A 45 5.37 -14.44 -18.90
CA LYS A 45 4.28 -15.13 -18.21
C LYS A 45 4.60 -16.62 -18.14
N LEU A 46 4.74 -17.12 -16.92
CA LEU A 46 4.86 -18.55 -16.64
C LEU A 46 3.64 -18.97 -15.83
N ASN A 47 2.87 -19.93 -16.35
CA ASN A 47 1.56 -20.29 -15.82
C ASN A 47 0.65 -19.04 -15.70
N ASP A 48 0.12 -18.75 -14.50
CA ASP A 48 -0.72 -17.57 -14.23
C ASP A 48 0.04 -16.41 -13.57
N VAL A 49 1.38 -16.46 -13.54
CA VAL A 49 2.22 -15.45 -12.90
C VAL A 49 3.09 -14.75 -13.93
N VAL A 50 3.19 -13.42 -13.81
CA VAL A 50 4.07 -12.60 -14.64
C VAL A 50 5.32 -12.27 -13.84
N TYR A 51 6.48 -12.39 -14.48
CA TYR A 51 7.80 -12.10 -13.94
C TYR A 51 8.45 -10.98 -14.76
N ALA A 52 9.18 -10.10 -14.09
CA ALA A 52 10.08 -9.15 -14.73
C ALA A 52 11.50 -9.72 -14.70
N MET A 53 12.13 -9.76 -15.87
CA MET A 53 13.51 -10.16 -16.09
C MET A 53 14.31 -8.88 -16.30
N LYS A 54 15.31 -8.62 -15.48
CA LYS A 54 16.24 -7.47 -15.58
C LYS A 54 17.64 -8.01 -15.83
N GLU A 55 18.22 -7.73 -16.98
CA GLU A 55 19.58 -8.14 -17.34
C GLU A 55 20.57 -7.03 -16.93
N THR A 56 21.56 -7.39 -16.10
CA THR A 56 22.56 -6.46 -15.56
C THR A 56 23.80 -7.19 -15.05
N ARG A 57 24.82 -6.44 -14.63
CA ARG A 57 26.07 -6.99 -14.11
C ARG A 57 25.83 -7.83 -12.86
N GLU A 58 26.52 -8.97 -12.76
CA GLU A 58 26.35 -9.96 -11.68
C GLU A 58 26.35 -9.32 -10.28
N ARG A 59 27.39 -8.55 -9.95
CA ARG A 59 27.50 -7.87 -8.64
C ARG A 59 26.31 -6.95 -8.33
N ILE A 60 25.72 -6.33 -9.35
CA ILE A 60 24.56 -5.46 -9.20
C ILE A 60 23.31 -6.30 -8.95
N ALA A 61 23.10 -7.34 -9.76
CA ALA A 61 21.96 -8.25 -9.62
C ALA A 61 21.94 -8.95 -8.26
N GLU A 62 23.09 -9.43 -7.78
CA GLU A 62 23.22 -10.06 -6.46
C GLU A 62 22.88 -9.08 -5.32
N LYS A 63 23.45 -7.87 -5.36
CA LYS A 63 23.16 -6.82 -4.36
C LYS A 63 21.67 -6.49 -4.33
N GLU A 64 21.07 -6.28 -5.50
CA GLU A 64 19.65 -5.93 -5.62
C GLU A 64 18.75 -7.09 -5.15
N TYR A 65 19.06 -8.33 -5.53
CA TYR A 65 18.37 -9.53 -5.04
C TYR A 65 18.39 -9.60 -3.50
N ASP A 66 19.56 -9.46 -2.89
CA ASP A 66 19.71 -9.55 -1.43
C ASP A 66 18.95 -8.43 -0.70
N LEU A 67 18.99 -7.20 -1.25
CA LEU A 67 18.24 -6.06 -0.72
C LEU A 67 16.72 -6.26 -0.82
N LEU A 68 16.20 -6.67 -1.97
CA LEU A 68 14.77 -6.95 -2.15
C LEU A 68 14.30 -8.07 -1.21
N ARG A 69 15.11 -9.13 -1.03
CA ARG A 69 14.82 -10.20 -0.05
C ARG A 69 14.86 -9.69 1.40
N ALA A 70 15.72 -8.72 1.71
CA ALA A 70 15.75 -8.10 3.03
C ALA A 70 14.52 -7.23 3.29
N LEU A 71 14.08 -6.47 2.29
CA LEU A 71 12.86 -5.66 2.33
C LEU A 71 11.60 -6.53 2.45
N GLU A 72 11.55 -7.66 1.76
CA GLU A 72 10.45 -8.62 1.85
C GLU A 72 10.30 -9.21 3.27
N ARG A 73 11.41 -9.50 3.96
CA ARG A 73 11.39 -10.02 5.35
C ARG A 73 10.78 -9.04 6.37
N ILE A 74 10.74 -7.76 6.04
CA ILE A 74 10.18 -6.71 6.91
C ILE A 74 8.86 -6.15 6.34
N ASP A 75 8.24 -6.87 5.40
CA ASP A 75 6.99 -6.50 4.73
C ASP A 75 7.04 -5.08 4.11
N PHE A 76 8.20 -4.68 3.58
CA PHE A 76 8.32 -3.39 2.90
C PHE A 76 7.69 -3.44 1.49
N PRO A 77 6.95 -2.40 1.05
CA PRO A 77 6.29 -2.35 -0.25
C PRO A 77 7.30 -2.22 -1.41
N ALA A 78 7.85 -3.36 -1.83
CA ALA A 78 8.72 -3.50 -3.00
C ALA A 78 8.30 -4.68 -3.87
N VAL A 79 8.83 -4.76 -5.08
CA VAL A 79 8.73 -5.97 -5.92
C VAL A 79 9.45 -7.14 -5.24
N GLN A 80 8.91 -8.35 -5.41
CA GLN A 80 9.46 -9.55 -4.77
C GLN A 80 10.57 -10.16 -5.65
N ALA A 81 11.76 -10.35 -5.09
CA ALA A 81 12.84 -11.06 -5.75
C ALA A 81 12.59 -12.57 -5.73
N VAL A 82 12.63 -13.20 -6.90
CA VAL A 82 12.31 -14.61 -7.09
C VAL A 82 13.57 -15.43 -7.34
N ALA A 83 14.42 -14.96 -8.27
CA ALA A 83 15.63 -15.68 -8.65
C ALA A 83 16.71 -14.76 -9.23
N ILE A 84 17.93 -15.26 -9.29
CA ILE A 84 19.02 -14.74 -10.14
C ILE A 84 19.55 -15.87 -11.03
N ALA A 85 19.82 -15.56 -12.30
CA ALA A 85 20.44 -16.48 -13.26
C ALA A 85 21.84 -15.97 -13.64
N THR A 86 22.88 -16.59 -13.09
CA THR A 86 24.30 -16.27 -13.32
C THR A 86 24.93 -17.27 -14.29
N ASP A 87 26.16 -16.98 -14.72
CA ASP A 87 26.97 -17.85 -15.58
C ASP A 87 26.23 -18.25 -16.87
N ARG A 88 25.46 -17.33 -17.44
CA ARG A 88 24.76 -17.51 -18.71
C ARG A 88 25.79 -17.41 -19.83
N GLU A 89 25.63 -18.23 -20.86
CA GLU A 89 26.53 -18.27 -22.02
C GLU A 89 25.70 -18.48 -23.28
N THR A 90 26.13 -17.87 -24.38
CA THR A 90 25.58 -18.17 -25.72
C THR A 90 25.96 -19.58 -26.16
N PRO A 91 25.33 -20.13 -27.22
CA PRO A 91 25.74 -21.41 -27.79
C PRO A 91 27.21 -21.46 -28.25
N ASP A 92 27.80 -20.30 -28.56
CA ASP A 92 29.20 -20.16 -28.96
C ASP A 92 30.17 -20.03 -27.75
N GLY A 93 29.64 -20.03 -26.52
CA GLY A 93 30.42 -19.94 -25.28
C GLY A 93 30.75 -18.50 -24.84
N GLU A 94 30.13 -17.49 -25.45
CA GLU A 94 30.31 -16.10 -25.03
C GLU A 94 29.50 -15.81 -23.75
N PRO A 95 30.09 -15.18 -22.73
CA PRO A 95 29.40 -14.91 -21.47
C PRO A 95 28.29 -13.87 -21.66
N LEU A 96 27.14 -14.11 -21.04
CA LEU A 96 25.99 -13.20 -20.97
C LEU A 96 25.85 -12.63 -19.55
N GLU A 97 25.30 -11.42 -19.48
CA GLU A 97 25.05 -10.75 -18.21
C GLU A 97 24.04 -11.52 -17.33
N THR A 98 24.04 -11.23 -16.03
CA THR A 98 23.15 -11.89 -15.07
C THR A 98 21.73 -11.37 -15.20
N VAL A 99 20.74 -12.25 -15.03
CA VAL A 99 19.32 -11.85 -14.98
C VAL A 99 18.81 -11.91 -13.55
N LEU A 100 18.31 -10.78 -13.05
CA LEU A 100 17.47 -10.72 -11.86
C LEU A 100 16.00 -10.97 -12.27
N VAL A 101 15.36 -11.91 -11.57
CA VAL A 101 13.96 -12.26 -11.76
C VAL A 101 13.16 -11.74 -10.58
N THR A 102 12.22 -10.83 -10.83
CA THR A 102 11.26 -10.36 -9.83
C THR A 102 9.84 -10.72 -10.24
N ARG A 103 8.95 -10.86 -9.26
CA ARG A 103 7.52 -11.04 -9.53
C ARG A 103 6.92 -9.70 -9.93
N HIS A 104 6.23 -9.66 -11.06
CA HIS A 104 5.52 -8.46 -11.47
C HIS A 104 4.36 -8.16 -10.52
N LEU A 105 4.27 -6.91 -10.07
CA LEU A 105 3.21 -6.46 -9.19
C LEU A 105 1.90 -6.28 -10.00
N GLN A 106 0.94 -7.17 -9.78
CA GLN A 106 -0.35 -7.11 -10.46
C GLN A 106 -1.13 -5.83 -10.12
N PHE A 107 -1.90 -5.34 -11.09
CA PHE A 107 -2.71 -4.12 -10.99
C PHE A 107 -1.92 -2.84 -10.70
N SER A 108 -0.60 -2.88 -10.88
CA SER A 108 0.25 -1.71 -10.77
C SER A 108 0.54 -1.12 -12.15
N LEU A 109 0.84 0.18 -12.15
CA LEU A 109 1.18 0.93 -13.35
C LEU A 109 2.42 1.78 -13.09
N PRO A 110 3.35 1.87 -14.06
CA PRO A 110 4.39 2.89 -14.00
C PRO A 110 3.74 4.27 -14.14
N TYR A 111 4.39 5.28 -13.58
CA TYR A 111 3.84 6.64 -13.55
C TYR A 111 3.44 7.14 -14.96
N ARG A 112 4.27 6.90 -15.99
CA ARG A 112 3.94 7.22 -17.40
C ARG A 112 2.66 6.57 -17.93
N ALA A 113 2.36 5.34 -17.54
CA ALA A 113 1.13 4.68 -17.99
C ALA A 113 -0.13 5.32 -17.38
N LEU A 114 -0.01 5.87 -16.16
CA LEU A 114 -1.07 6.68 -15.54
C LEU A 114 -1.31 7.99 -16.30
N PHE A 115 -0.36 8.41 -17.15
CA PHE A 115 -0.36 9.68 -17.87
C PHE A 115 -0.67 9.54 -19.36
N SER A 116 -1.17 8.40 -19.79
CA SER A 116 -1.70 8.21 -21.15
C SER A 116 -2.87 9.14 -21.49
N ARG A 117 -3.37 9.90 -20.50
CA ARG A 117 -4.31 11.02 -20.62
C ARG A 117 -3.80 12.18 -19.76
N VAL A 118 -4.17 13.41 -20.12
CA VAL A 118 -3.78 14.64 -19.42
C VAL A 118 -3.99 14.51 -17.90
N LEU A 119 -2.90 14.67 -17.15
CA LEU A 119 -2.92 14.47 -15.71
C LEU A 119 -3.58 15.65 -14.98
N ARG A 120 -4.70 15.38 -14.33
CA ARG A 120 -5.39 16.38 -13.49
C ARG A 120 -4.66 16.59 -12.16
N PRO A 121 -4.72 17.81 -11.59
CA PRO A 121 -4.10 18.12 -10.30
C PRO A 121 -4.41 17.12 -9.17
N ASP A 122 -5.66 16.67 -9.05
CA ASP A 122 -6.04 15.71 -8.00
C ASP A 122 -5.33 14.35 -8.11
N THR A 123 -5.10 13.88 -9.33
CA THR A 123 -4.35 12.64 -9.56
C THR A 123 -2.89 12.83 -9.21
N MET A 124 -2.29 13.98 -9.55
CA MET A 124 -0.92 14.31 -9.13
C MET A 124 -0.80 14.24 -7.61
N ASN A 125 -1.71 14.93 -6.92
CA ASN A 125 -1.70 15.02 -5.46
C ASN A 125 -1.69 13.64 -4.81
N ARG A 126 -2.57 12.74 -5.26
CA ARG A 126 -2.62 11.37 -4.73
C ARG A 126 -1.37 10.54 -5.02
N LEU A 127 -0.71 10.76 -6.16
CA LEU A 127 0.56 10.09 -6.47
C LEU A 127 1.70 10.59 -5.57
N LEU A 128 1.75 11.91 -5.34
CA LEU A 128 2.73 12.53 -4.44
C LEU A 128 2.52 12.10 -2.99
N ASP A 129 1.27 11.98 -2.54
CA ASP A 129 0.95 11.44 -1.21
C ASP A 129 1.48 9.99 -1.06
N ALA A 130 1.20 9.14 -2.06
CA ALA A 130 1.68 7.76 -2.07
C ALA A 130 3.21 7.65 -2.11
N LEU A 131 3.88 8.51 -2.88
CA LEU A 131 5.34 8.52 -2.98
C LEU A 131 5.98 9.01 -1.68
N ALA A 132 5.48 10.10 -1.08
CA ALA A 132 5.94 10.57 0.22
C ALA A 132 5.79 9.47 1.29
N ALA A 133 4.70 8.71 1.23
CA ALA A 133 4.46 7.58 2.11
C ALA A 133 5.52 6.48 2.00
N LEU A 134 5.85 6.09 0.77
CA LEU A 134 6.87 5.11 0.48
C LEU A 134 8.22 5.56 1.04
N ILE A 135 8.61 6.82 0.80
CA ILE A 135 9.92 7.37 1.21
C ILE A 135 10.02 7.48 2.74
N VAL A 136 8.98 7.96 3.43
CA VAL A 136 9.00 7.99 4.90
C VAL A 136 9.13 6.58 5.48
N ARG A 137 8.38 5.60 4.96
CA ARG A 137 8.50 4.22 5.42
C ARG A 137 9.91 3.70 5.19
N MET A 138 10.46 3.96 4.01
CA MET A 138 11.79 3.55 3.62
C MET A 138 12.83 4.05 4.63
N HIS A 139 12.78 5.33 4.95
CA HIS A 139 13.67 5.96 5.93
C HIS A 139 13.44 5.44 7.36
N LEU A 140 12.20 5.13 7.76
CA LEU A 140 11.88 4.52 9.05
C LEU A 140 12.48 3.12 9.18
N THR A 141 12.55 2.36 8.08
CA THR A 141 13.14 1.01 8.05
C THR A 141 14.67 1.02 7.97
N GLY A 142 15.31 2.19 7.88
CA GLY A 142 16.75 2.30 7.75
C GLY A 142 17.25 2.12 6.31
N PHE A 143 16.37 2.11 5.32
CA PHE A 143 16.74 1.99 3.91
C PHE A 143 16.95 3.36 3.30
N SER A 144 18.12 3.59 2.71
CA SER A 144 18.41 4.74 1.86
C SER A 144 18.34 4.30 0.39
N TRP A 145 17.67 5.07 -0.46
CA TRP A 145 17.33 4.65 -1.83
C TRP A 145 18.45 4.94 -2.84
N GLY A 146 18.98 6.16 -2.84
CA GLY A 146 19.99 6.61 -3.80
C GLY A 146 19.49 6.81 -5.24
N ASP A 147 18.20 6.58 -5.53
CA ASP A 147 17.59 6.82 -6.86
C ASP A 147 16.07 7.05 -6.75
N CYS A 148 15.66 7.89 -5.80
CA CYS A 148 14.27 8.28 -5.55
C CYS A 148 13.64 8.92 -6.79
N SER A 149 12.65 8.28 -7.41
CA SER A 149 12.00 8.80 -8.63
C SER A 149 10.60 8.21 -8.85
N LEU A 150 9.78 8.85 -9.69
CA LEU A 150 8.52 8.25 -10.14
C LEU A 150 8.78 7.06 -11.07
N SER A 151 9.86 7.08 -11.85
CA SER A 151 10.23 6.01 -12.78
C SER A 151 10.58 4.71 -12.08
N ASN A 152 11.20 4.77 -10.90
CA ASN A 152 11.52 3.61 -10.07
C ASN A 152 10.39 3.20 -9.10
N THR A 153 9.20 3.79 -9.29
CA THR A 153 8.01 3.54 -8.47
C THR A 153 6.87 2.96 -9.31
N LEU A 154 6.24 1.90 -8.81
CA LEU A 154 4.96 1.41 -9.33
C LEU A 154 3.81 1.88 -8.46
N PHE A 155 2.72 2.27 -9.10
CA PHE A 155 1.51 2.73 -8.42
C PHE A 155 0.37 1.75 -8.62
N ARG A 156 -0.23 1.29 -7.53
CA ARG A 156 -1.47 0.52 -7.55
C ARG A 156 -2.63 1.41 -7.12
N ARG A 157 -3.75 1.36 -7.83
CA ARG A 157 -4.98 2.04 -7.40
C ARG A 157 -5.54 1.35 -6.16
N ASP A 158 -5.96 2.15 -5.19
CA ASP A 158 -6.51 1.63 -3.94
C ASP A 158 -7.66 2.54 -3.47
N ALA A 159 -8.91 2.10 -3.66
CA ALA A 159 -10.13 2.76 -3.16
C ALA A 159 -10.13 4.32 -3.19
N GLY A 160 -9.81 4.90 -4.36
CA GLY A 160 -9.78 6.37 -4.54
C GLY A 160 -8.43 7.04 -4.23
N ALA A 161 -7.45 6.29 -3.76
CA ALA A 161 -6.05 6.66 -3.52
C ALA A 161 -5.06 5.84 -4.37
N PHE A 162 -3.77 6.02 -4.12
CA PHE A 162 -2.69 5.23 -4.70
C PHE A 162 -1.80 4.64 -3.61
N ALA A 163 -1.28 3.44 -3.89
CA ALA A 163 -0.21 2.82 -3.14
C ALA A 163 1.06 2.79 -4.00
N ALA A 164 2.18 3.23 -3.45
CA ALA A 164 3.47 3.25 -4.13
C ALA A 164 4.34 2.05 -3.70
N TYR A 165 5.05 1.47 -4.67
CA TYR A 165 5.92 0.32 -4.48
C TYR A 165 7.28 0.57 -5.13
N LEU A 166 8.34 0.22 -4.40
CA LEU A 166 9.72 0.23 -4.90
C LEU A 166 9.93 -0.86 -5.96
N VAL A 167 10.51 -0.50 -7.09
CA VAL A 167 10.86 -1.48 -8.15
C VAL A 167 12.36 -1.72 -8.25
N ASP A 168 13.14 -0.65 -8.18
CA ASP A 168 14.59 -0.70 -8.38
C ASP A 168 15.31 -0.35 -7.07
N ALA A 169 16.00 -1.35 -6.51
CA ALA A 169 16.75 -1.22 -5.26
C ALA A 169 18.28 -1.20 -5.50
N GLU A 170 18.74 -1.14 -6.76
CA GLU A 170 20.15 -1.24 -7.15
C GLU A 170 21.07 -0.26 -6.41
N THR A 171 20.64 0.99 -6.31
CA THR A 171 21.39 2.09 -5.68
C THR A 171 21.24 2.10 -4.16
N GLY A 172 20.28 1.34 -3.63
CA GLY A 172 19.89 1.39 -2.22
C GLY A 172 20.90 0.75 -1.28
N ASN A 173 20.76 1.09 0.00
CA ASN A 173 21.52 0.50 1.11
C ASN A 173 20.63 0.41 2.36
N LEU A 174 20.73 -0.70 3.09
CA LEU A 174 19.99 -0.92 4.32
C LEU A 174 20.92 -0.76 5.53
N TYR A 175 20.55 0.11 6.46
CA TYR A 175 21.26 0.39 7.70
C TYR A 175 20.38 0.08 8.91
N PRO A 176 20.95 -0.12 10.12
CA PRO A 176 20.15 -0.26 11.33
C PRO A 176 19.26 0.96 11.60
N LYS A 177 19.74 2.16 11.24
CA LYS A 177 19.00 3.42 11.30
C LYS A 177 19.67 4.42 10.37
N LEU A 178 18.88 5.18 9.62
CA LEU A 178 19.41 6.30 8.83
C LEU A 178 19.78 7.50 9.70
N SER A 179 20.89 8.14 9.31
CA SER A 179 21.21 9.50 9.74
C SER A 179 20.31 10.53 9.06
N GLU A 180 20.27 11.75 9.60
CA GLU A 180 19.59 12.86 8.95
C GLU A 180 20.20 13.18 7.57
N GLY A 181 21.53 13.19 7.45
CA GLY A 181 22.21 13.47 6.19
C GLY A 181 21.85 12.49 5.07
N GLN A 182 21.76 11.18 5.37
CA GLN A 182 21.33 10.18 4.39
C GLN A 182 19.89 10.41 3.91
N ARG A 183 18.99 10.78 4.83
CA ARG A 183 17.60 11.11 4.45
C ARG A 183 17.57 12.36 3.59
N SER A 184 18.29 13.41 3.97
CA SER A 184 18.35 14.65 3.20
C SER A 184 18.91 14.42 1.80
N GLU A 185 19.91 13.55 1.65
CA GLU A 185 20.46 13.18 0.34
C GLU A 185 19.41 12.50 -0.55
N ASP A 186 18.64 11.54 -0.01
CA ASP A 186 17.52 10.92 -0.75
C ASP A 186 16.43 11.93 -1.16
N ILE A 187 16.17 12.95 -0.34
CA ILE A 187 15.20 14.01 -0.66
C ILE A 187 15.72 14.98 -1.72
N GLU A 188 17.01 15.30 -1.72
CA GLU A 188 17.61 16.11 -2.79
C GLU A 188 17.61 15.36 -4.13
N ILE A 189 17.91 14.05 -4.13
CA ILE A 189 17.80 13.19 -5.32
C ILE A 189 16.36 13.17 -5.82
N LEU A 190 15.39 12.96 -4.91
CA LEU A 190 13.97 13.00 -5.24
C LEU A 190 13.59 14.33 -5.90
N ARG A 191 14.01 15.46 -5.33
CA ARG A 191 13.74 16.81 -5.85
C ARG A 191 14.21 16.95 -7.30
N LEU A 192 15.43 16.54 -7.60
CA LEU A 192 15.99 16.64 -8.95
C LEU A 192 15.28 15.71 -9.95
N ASN A 193 15.05 14.46 -9.55
CA ASN A 193 14.44 13.45 -10.41
C ASN A 193 12.97 13.80 -10.73
N ILE A 194 12.17 14.15 -9.73
CA ILE A 194 10.76 14.52 -9.92
C ILE A 194 10.62 15.76 -10.80
N PHE A 195 11.52 16.74 -10.63
CA PHE A 195 11.53 17.93 -11.48
C PHE A 195 11.75 17.56 -12.95
N GLY A 196 12.79 16.78 -13.23
CA GLY A 196 13.10 16.30 -14.59
C GLY A 196 11.95 15.47 -15.18
N GLU A 197 11.38 14.58 -14.39
CA GLU A 197 10.24 13.76 -14.81
C GLU A 197 8.99 14.60 -15.09
N CYS A 198 8.75 15.69 -14.36
CA CYS A 198 7.65 16.61 -14.65
C CYS A 198 7.88 17.42 -15.93
N LEU A 199 9.12 17.87 -16.18
CA LEU A 199 9.48 18.55 -17.42
C LEU A 199 9.30 17.64 -18.64
N ASP A 200 9.68 16.37 -18.53
CA ASP A 200 9.44 15.36 -19.57
C ASP A 200 7.94 15.24 -19.91
N LEU A 201 7.08 15.22 -18.89
CA LEU A 201 5.63 15.14 -19.08
C LEU A 201 5.05 16.41 -19.68
N GLN A 202 5.57 17.57 -19.29
CA GLN A 202 5.18 18.85 -19.85
C GLN A 202 5.56 18.94 -21.33
N ALA A 203 6.79 18.55 -21.68
CA ALA A 203 7.27 18.51 -23.07
C ALA A 203 6.48 17.53 -23.94
N ALA A 204 5.96 16.46 -23.35
CA ALA A 204 5.11 15.48 -24.03
C ALA A 204 3.61 15.86 -24.09
N GLU A 205 3.22 17.06 -23.61
CA GLU A 205 1.82 17.52 -23.51
C GLU A 205 0.93 16.60 -22.65
N LEU A 206 1.52 15.86 -21.70
CA LEU A 206 0.82 14.94 -20.79
C LEU A 206 0.53 15.57 -19.42
N LEU A 207 1.22 16.68 -19.09
CA LEU A 207 1.01 17.45 -17.87
C LEU A 207 -0.02 18.56 -18.10
N HIS A 208 -1.03 18.66 -17.23
CA HIS A 208 -2.03 19.73 -17.32
C HIS A 208 -1.39 21.10 -17.09
N GLU A 209 -1.78 22.10 -17.88
CA GLU A 209 -1.19 23.46 -17.88
C GLU A 209 -1.21 24.17 -16.52
N SER A 210 -2.13 23.78 -15.64
CA SER A 210 -2.23 24.33 -14.28
C SER A 210 -1.21 23.73 -13.29
N ILE A 211 -0.43 22.74 -13.70
CA ILE A 211 0.56 22.07 -12.85
C ILE A 211 1.93 22.63 -13.18
N ASP A 212 2.51 23.31 -12.21
CA ASP A 212 3.87 23.82 -12.27
C ASP A 212 4.85 22.78 -11.72
N PRO A 213 5.85 22.31 -12.50
CA PRO A 213 6.87 21.38 -12.05
C PRO A 213 7.64 21.83 -10.80
N GLU A 214 7.92 23.13 -10.63
CA GLU A 214 8.60 23.63 -9.43
C GLU A 214 7.72 23.48 -8.19
N SER A 215 6.44 23.86 -8.30
CA SER A 215 5.46 23.68 -7.24
C SER A 215 5.27 22.20 -6.84
N VAL A 216 5.28 21.28 -7.81
CA VAL A 216 5.19 19.82 -7.54
C VAL A 216 6.34 19.33 -6.66
N VAL A 217 7.56 19.82 -6.92
CA VAL A 217 8.76 19.48 -6.16
C VAL A 217 8.67 20.00 -4.73
N ASP A 218 8.29 21.26 -4.55
CA ASP A 218 8.17 21.84 -3.21
C ASP A 218 7.04 21.14 -2.42
N ASP A 219 5.96 20.75 -3.10
CA ASP A 219 4.84 20.01 -2.50
C ASP A 219 5.25 18.61 -2.01
N ILE A 220 6.02 17.83 -2.79
CA ILE A 220 6.44 16.49 -2.36
C ILE A 220 7.41 16.55 -1.18
N VAL A 221 8.34 17.51 -1.17
CA VAL A 221 9.27 17.72 -0.04
C VAL A 221 8.48 18.13 1.20
N ALA A 222 7.54 19.07 1.08
CA ALA A 222 6.71 19.50 2.20
C ALA A 222 5.82 18.37 2.74
N ARG A 223 5.26 17.52 1.87
CA ARG A 223 4.51 16.32 2.26
C ARG A 223 5.39 15.36 3.05
N TYR A 224 6.57 15.03 2.53
CA TYR A 224 7.53 14.16 3.21
C TYR A 224 7.92 14.70 4.59
N GLU A 225 8.29 15.98 4.71
CA GLU A 225 8.71 16.57 5.98
C GLU A 225 7.59 16.60 7.02
N ARG A 226 6.38 17.04 6.62
CA ARG A 226 5.19 17.03 7.50
C ARG A 226 4.91 15.63 8.02
N LEU A 227 4.93 14.66 7.13
CA LEU A 227 4.67 13.27 7.45
C LEU A 227 5.76 12.69 8.35
N TRP A 228 7.03 12.88 8.00
CA TRP A 228 8.17 12.41 8.77
C TRP A 228 8.09 12.94 10.20
N HIS A 229 7.79 14.23 10.36
CA HIS A 229 7.56 14.83 11.67
C HIS A 229 6.39 14.15 12.39
N GLU A 230 5.23 14.01 11.76
CA GLU A 230 4.05 13.40 12.38
C GLU A 230 4.25 11.91 12.76
N VAL A 231 5.15 11.17 12.11
CA VAL A 231 5.41 9.76 12.48
C VAL A 231 6.56 9.59 13.47
N THR A 232 7.55 10.47 13.45
CA THR A 232 8.75 10.35 14.32
C THR A 232 8.64 11.12 15.61
N TYR A 233 7.85 12.19 15.63
CA TYR A 233 7.68 13.06 16.80
C TYR A 233 7.11 12.26 17.99
N GLU A 234 7.83 12.28 19.11
CA GLU A 234 7.37 11.68 20.35
C GLU A 234 6.46 12.68 21.06
N GLN A 235 5.18 12.33 21.22
CA GLN A 235 4.25 13.15 21.98
C GLN A 235 4.09 12.58 23.38
N GLU A 236 4.31 13.43 24.39
CA GLU A 236 3.93 13.14 25.77
C GLU A 236 2.48 13.54 25.98
N VAL A 237 1.64 12.56 26.27
CA VAL A 237 0.20 12.70 26.44
C VAL A 237 -0.12 12.44 27.91
N SER A 238 -0.83 13.36 28.57
CA SER A 238 -1.32 13.12 29.93
C SER A 238 -2.32 11.97 29.93
N LYS A 239 -2.52 11.32 31.09
CA LYS A 239 -3.40 10.14 31.20
C LYS A 239 -4.85 10.39 30.75
N ASP A 240 -5.31 11.65 30.81
CA ASP A 240 -6.68 12.05 30.46
C ASP A 240 -6.84 12.53 29.00
N ALA A 241 -5.74 12.57 28.22
CA ALA A 241 -5.72 13.19 26.89
C ALA A 241 -5.86 12.20 25.73
N ARG A 242 -6.68 11.14 25.87
CA ARG A 242 -6.94 10.13 24.80
C ARG A 242 -7.36 10.77 23.47
N HIS A 243 -8.16 11.83 23.52
CA HIS A 243 -8.60 12.58 22.33
C HIS A 243 -7.48 13.25 21.52
N HIS A 244 -6.29 13.46 22.09
CA HIS A 244 -5.14 14.00 21.34
C HIS A 244 -4.52 12.93 20.44
N ILE A 245 -4.48 11.67 20.90
CA ILE A 245 -3.99 10.52 20.14
C ILE A 245 -4.94 10.24 18.96
N GLU A 246 -6.25 10.21 19.21
CA GLU A 246 -7.28 10.04 18.18
C GLU A 246 -7.22 11.13 17.09
N ARG A 247 -7.09 12.40 17.49
CA ARG A 247 -6.94 13.52 16.53
C ARG A 247 -5.68 13.39 15.69
N ARG A 248 -4.57 12.92 16.27
CA ARG A 248 -3.32 12.70 15.54
C ARG A 248 -3.44 11.54 14.54
N MET A 249 -4.04 10.42 14.96
CA MET A 249 -4.34 9.30 14.05
C MET A 249 -5.24 9.75 12.89
N ARG A 250 -6.26 10.56 13.18
CA ARG A 250 -7.14 11.12 12.14
C ARG A 250 -6.38 12.01 11.16
N ARG A 251 -5.47 12.87 11.62
CA ARG A 251 -4.61 13.68 10.72
C ARG A 251 -3.74 12.82 9.83
N LEU A 252 -3.14 11.75 10.37
CA LEU A 252 -2.36 10.78 9.58
C LEU A 252 -3.24 10.14 8.49
N ASN A 253 -4.44 9.70 8.85
CA ASN A 253 -5.41 9.14 7.89
C ASN A 253 -5.82 10.17 6.82
N GLU A 254 -6.07 11.43 7.19
CA GLU A 254 -6.38 12.52 6.25
C GLU A 254 -5.21 12.82 5.29
N MET A 255 -3.98 12.49 5.68
CA MET A 255 -2.78 12.57 4.83
C MET A 255 -2.54 11.30 4.00
N GLY A 256 -3.48 10.35 3.98
CA GLY A 256 -3.39 9.11 3.20
C GLY A 256 -2.59 7.98 3.87
N PHE A 257 -2.35 8.08 5.18
CA PHE A 257 -1.64 7.06 5.95
C PHE A 257 -2.59 6.19 6.74
N ASP A 258 -2.55 4.89 6.50
CA ASP A 258 -3.15 3.92 7.39
C ASP A 258 -2.26 3.75 8.63
N VAL A 259 -2.77 4.11 9.81
CA VAL A 259 -2.10 3.90 11.09
C VAL A 259 -2.71 2.66 11.75
N ALA A 260 -1.96 1.54 11.78
CA ALA A 260 -2.48 0.30 12.34
C ALA A 260 -2.29 0.19 13.85
N GLU A 261 -1.22 0.75 14.38
CA GLU A 261 -0.86 0.59 15.79
C GLU A 261 -0.26 1.87 16.35
N VAL A 262 -0.31 1.99 17.67
CA VAL A 262 0.34 3.06 18.40
C VAL A 262 1.25 2.41 19.44
N SER A 263 2.56 2.66 19.35
CA SER A 263 3.46 2.26 20.43
C SER A 263 3.34 3.26 21.58
N MET A 264 3.01 2.73 22.76
CA MET A 264 2.82 3.50 23.98
C MET A 264 3.84 3.05 25.01
N SER A 265 4.69 3.97 25.48
CA SER A 265 5.54 3.74 26.65
C SER A 265 5.10 4.64 27.80
N THR A 266 5.15 4.14 29.03
CA THR A 266 4.77 4.93 30.21
C THR A 266 5.94 5.82 30.60
N VAL A 267 5.67 7.10 30.83
CA VAL A 267 6.62 8.10 31.34
C VAL A 267 6.03 8.76 32.59
N ASP A 268 6.85 9.40 33.43
CA ASP A 268 6.35 10.05 34.66
C ASP A 268 5.32 11.13 34.32
N GLY A 269 4.05 10.86 34.69
CA GLY A 269 2.92 11.76 34.45
C GLY A 269 2.08 11.48 33.19
N GLY A 270 2.43 10.49 32.36
CA GLY A 270 1.69 10.25 31.11
C GLY A 270 2.15 9.05 30.26
N TYR A 271 1.83 9.12 28.98
CA TYR A 271 2.23 8.16 27.96
C TYR A 271 3.03 8.86 26.87
N ARG A 272 4.11 8.22 26.44
CA ARG A 272 4.82 8.59 25.22
C ARG A 272 4.27 7.76 24.08
N VAL A 273 3.83 8.44 23.04
CA VAL A 273 3.05 7.86 21.96
C VAL A 273 3.75 8.06 20.62
N ARG A 274 3.97 6.97 19.89
CA ARG A 274 4.45 6.99 18.50
C ARG A 274 3.53 6.16 17.59
N PRO A 275 2.98 6.75 16.52
CA PRO A 275 2.14 6.04 15.56
C PRO A 275 2.99 5.07 14.72
N LYS A 276 2.40 3.95 14.32
CA LYS A 276 2.98 2.97 13.40
C LYS A 276 2.18 2.98 12.12
N VAL A 277 2.82 3.47 11.06
CA VAL A 277 2.25 3.54 9.71
C VAL A 277 2.32 2.17 9.04
N VAL A 278 1.25 1.78 8.36
CA VAL A 278 1.13 0.53 7.59
C VAL A 278 0.78 0.79 6.12
N ASP A 279 0.92 -0.23 5.28
CA ASP A 279 0.65 -0.13 3.83
C ASP A 279 -0.81 0.18 3.55
N ALA A 280 -1.07 0.78 2.40
CA ALA A 280 -2.40 0.78 1.82
C ALA A 280 -2.89 -0.66 1.56
N GLY A 281 -4.13 -0.94 1.92
CA GLY A 281 -4.71 -2.29 1.87
C GLY A 281 -4.26 -3.19 3.03
N TYR A 282 -3.48 -2.69 4.01
CA TYR A 282 -3.00 -3.48 5.14
C TYR A 282 -4.17 -3.99 5.97
N HIS A 283 -5.14 -3.13 6.26
CA HIS A 283 -6.30 -3.49 7.06
C HIS A 283 -7.15 -4.52 6.32
N THR A 284 -7.35 -4.35 5.02
CA THR A 284 -8.05 -5.32 4.18
C THR A 284 -7.36 -6.69 4.23
N ARG A 285 -6.03 -6.74 4.00
CA ARG A 285 -5.26 -8.01 4.05
C ARG A 285 -5.25 -8.65 5.44
N ARG A 286 -5.10 -7.85 6.51
CA ARG A 286 -5.10 -8.33 7.89
C ARG A 286 -6.47 -8.88 8.27
N LEU A 287 -7.55 -8.14 7.98
CA LEU A 287 -8.92 -8.56 8.25
C LEU A 287 -9.26 -9.85 7.50
N MET A 288 -8.96 -9.90 6.21
CA MET A 288 -9.20 -11.07 5.37
C MET A 288 -8.45 -12.30 5.89
N ARG A 289 -7.18 -12.15 6.27
CA ARG A 289 -6.37 -13.25 6.84
C ARG A 289 -6.90 -13.73 8.21
N LEU A 290 -7.42 -12.83 9.04
CA LEU A 290 -7.86 -13.16 10.40
C LEU A 290 -9.30 -13.69 10.45
N THR A 291 -10.17 -13.20 9.58
CA THR A 291 -11.63 -13.41 9.69
C THR A 291 -12.27 -13.96 8.41
N GLY A 292 -11.60 -13.82 7.26
CA GLY A 292 -12.17 -14.13 5.94
C GLY A 292 -13.19 -13.08 5.44
N LEU A 293 -13.35 -11.95 6.14
CA LEU A 293 -14.18 -10.84 5.69
C LEU A 293 -13.45 -10.01 4.64
N ASP A 294 -14.11 -9.80 3.50
CA ASP A 294 -13.68 -8.87 2.47
C ASP A 294 -14.39 -7.52 2.70
N ALA A 295 -13.61 -6.46 2.88
CA ALA A 295 -14.11 -5.14 3.20
C ALA A 295 -13.16 -4.08 2.63
N GLU A 296 -13.71 -2.91 2.30
CA GLU A 296 -12.88 -1.79 1.85
C GLU A 296 -11.97 -1.29 2.99
N GLU A 297 -10.83 -0.66 2.69
CA GLU A 297 -9.78 -0.38 3.69
C GLU A 297 -10.30 0.38 4.92
N ASN A 298 -11.17 1.37 4.73
CA ASN A 298 -11.77 2.11 5.84
C ASN A 298 -12.74 1.27 6.69
N GLN A 299 -13.51 0.39 6.06
CA GLN A 299 -14.38 -0.56 6.76
C GLN A 299 -13.52 -1.59 7.50
N ALA A 300 -12.52 -2.16 6.82
CA ALA A 300 -11.59 -3.14 7.37
C ALA A 300 -10.87 -2.60 8.62
N ARG A 301 -10.45 -1.34 8.57
CA ARG A 301 -9.85 -0.64 9.72
C ARG A 301 -10.83 -0.50 10.89
N GLN A 302 -12.08 -0.10 10.64
CA GLN A 302 -13.09 0.01 11.70
C GLN A 302 -13.37 -1.34 12.37
N LEU A 303 -13.51 -2.39 11.56
CA LEU A 303 -13.74 -3.77 12.01
C LEU A 303 -12.55 -4.28 12.84
N LEU A 304 -11.32 -4.06 12.36
CA LEU A 304 -10.10 -4.43 13.08
C LEU A 304 -9.94 -3.68 14.40
N ASN A 305 -10.31 -2.40 14.46
CA ASN A 305 -10.26 -1.63 15.72
C ASN A 305 -11.22 -2.20 16.77
N ASP A 306 -12.43 -2.60 16.36
CA ASP A 306 -13.40 -3.22 17.26
C ASP A 306 -12.92 -4.61 17.74
N LEU A 307 -12.33 -5.38 16.83
CA LEU A 307 -11.69 -6.68 17.12
C LEU A 307 -10.51 -6.55 18.09
N ASP A 308 -9.65 -5.55 17.91
CA ASP A 308 -8.51 -5.28 18.79
C ASP A 308 -8.97 -4.82 20.18
N ALA A 309 -10.05 -4.04 20.26
CA ALA A 309 -10.68 -3.67 21.53
C ALA A 309 -11.27 -4.91 22.26
N TYR A 310 -12.00 -5.77 21.55
CA TYR A 310 -12.52 -7.03 22.09
C TYR A 310 -11.39 -7.95 22.58
N ARG A 311 -10.28 -8.03 21.84
CA ARG A 311 -9.09 -8.81 22.25
C ARG A 311 -8.48 -8.28 23.54
N ALA A 312 -8.36 -6.95 23.67
CA ALA A 312 -7.83 -6.31 24.87
C ALA A 312 -8.71 -6.59 26.11
N GLU A 313 -10.04 -6.60 25.95
CA GLU A 313 -10.99 -6.91 27.03
C GLU A 313 -11.02 -8.39 27.40
N SER A 314 -10.90 -9.28 26.39
CA SER A 314 -10.95 -10.73 26.59
C SER A 314 -9.62 -11.35 27.06
N ALA A 315 -8.54 -10.55 27.13
CA ALA A 315 -7.19 -10.95 27.51
C ALA A 315 -6.63 -12.15 26.72
N LEU A 316 -7.11 -12.35 25.48
CA LEU A 316 -6.64 -13.42 24.60
C LEU A 316 -5.28 -13.07 23.99
N ILE A 317 -4.32 -13.97 24.18
CA ILE A 317 -2.94 -13.79 23.70
C ILE A 317 -2.86 -13.99 22.18
N GLU A 318 -3.52 -15.01 21.64
CA GLU A 318 -3.51 -15.32 20.21
C GLU A 318 -4.52 -14.48 19.42
N GLU A 319 -4.02 -13.78 18.40
CA GLU A 319 -4.80 -12.86 17.57
C GLU A 319 -5.87 -13.60 16.74
N GLN A 320 -5.51 -14.74 16.15
CA GLN A 320 -6.44 -15.57 15.36
C GLN A 320 -7.60 -16.10 16.21
N GLN A 321 -7.33 -16.49 17.46
CA GLN A 321 -8.37 -16.96 18.37
C GLN A 321 -9.31 -15.82 18.76
N ALA A 322 -8.77 -14.64 19.05
CA ALA A 322 -9.57 -13.44 19.32
C ALA A 322 -10.43 -13.05 18.12
N ALA A 323 -9.87 -13.11 16.91
CA ALA A 323 -10.58 -12.80 15.68
C ALA A 323 -11.76 -13.74 15.42
N HIS A 324 -11.57 -15.05 15.59
CA HIS A 324 -12.63 -16.04 15.44
C HIS A 324 -13.77 -15.84 16.46
N ARG A 325 -13.42 -15.58 17.72
CA ARG A 325 -14.41 -15.32 18.77
C ARG A 325 -15.15 -14.00 18.55
N TRP A 326 -14.45 -12.93 18.20
CA TRP A 326 -15.07 -11.66 17.87
C TRP A 326 -16.06 -11.80 16.70
N LEU A 327 -15.67 -12.54 15.65
CA LEU A 327 -16.52 -12.76 14.48
C LEU A 327 -17.84 -13.46 14.88
N THR A 328 -17.76 -14.49 15.72
CA THR A 328 -18.91 -15.32 16.10
C THR A 328 -19.75 -14.75 17.24
N GLU A 329 -19.13 -14.04 18.19
CA GLU A 329 -19.78 -13.51 19.40
C GLU A 329 -20.24 -12.04 19.25
N VAL A 330 -19.62 -11.26 18.36
CA VAL A 330 -19.89 -9.81 18.20
C VAL A 330 -20.40 -9.49 16.81
N PHE A 331 -19.62 -9.77 15.76
CA PHE A 331 -19.95 -9.37 14.40
C PHE A 331 -21.22 -10.07 13.88
N GLU A 332 -21.21 -11.40 13.85
CA GLU A 332 -22.34 -12.15 13.31
C GLU A 332 -23.65 -11.93 14.08
N PRO A 333 -23.70 -11.87 15.43
CA PRO A 333 -24.94 -11.61 16.15
C PRO A 333 -25.53 -10.22 15.84
N VAL A 334 -24.68 -9.20 15.68
CA VAL A 334 -25.13 -7.85 15.30
C VAL A 334 -25.72 -7.85 13.90
N VAL A 335 -25.04 -8.44 12.92
CA VAL A 335 -25.57 -8.58 11.55
C VAL A 335 -26.85 -9.43 11.54
N ARG A 336 -26.91 -10.50 12.36
CA ARG A 336 -28.10 -11.35 12.51
C ARG A 336 -29.27 -10.66 13.20
N ALA A 337 -29.03 -9.62 14.00
CA ALA A 337 -30.10 -8.84 14.61
C ALA A 337 -30.84 -7.95 13.58
N VAL A 338 -30.22 -7.67 12.43
CA VAL A 338 -30.84 -6.91 11.34
C VAL A 338 -31.92 -7.78 10.67
N PRO A 339 -33.17 -7.29 10.54
CA PRO A 339 -34.25 -8.01 9.87
C PRO A 339 -33.89 -8.40 8.42
N VAL A 340 -34.33 -9.59 7.99
CA VAL A 340 -33.99 -10.17 6.67
C VAL A 340 -34.39 -9.25 5.51
N ASN A 341 -35.49 -8.51 5.64
CA ASN A 341 -35.95 -7.53 4.65
C ASN A 341 -35.05 -6.28 4.54
N LEU A 342 -34.25 -5.96 5.56
CA LEU A 342 -33.32 -4.84 5.57
C LEU A 342 -31.87 -5.25 5.26
N ARG A 343 -31.52 -6.53 5.44
CA ARG A 343 -30.19 -7.06 5.06
C ARG A 343 -29.89 -7.03 3.56
N ARG A 344 -30.92 -6.94 2.71
CA ARG A 344 -30.73 -6.85 1.24
C ARG A 344 -30.28 -5.47 0.76
N LYS A 345 -30.19 -4.50 1.67
CA LYS A 345 -29.94 -3.09 1.34
C LYS A 345 -28.46 -2.69 1.38
N LEU A 346 -27.63 -3.42 2.11
CA LEU A 346 -26.21 -3.13 2.35
C LEU A 346 -25.46 -4.43 2.65
N GLU A 347 -24.18 -4.48 2.29
CA GLU A 347 -23.28 -5.59 2.65
C GLU A 347 -23.12 -5.71 4.19
N PRO A 348 -22.91 -6.93 4.74
CA PRO A 348 -22.79 -7.16 6.18
C PRO A 348 -21.76 -6.29 6.91
N GLN A 349 -20.58 -6.12 6.30
CA GLN A 349 -19.49 -5.28 6.80
C GLN A 349 -19.89 -3.80 6.88
N GLU A 350 -20.61 -3.29 5.88
CA GLU A 350 -21.07 -1.90 5.84
C GLU A 350 -22.17 -1.64 6.89
N ILE A 351 -23.09 -2.60 7.10
CA ILE A 351 -24.09 -2.50 8.16
C ILE A 351 -23.42 -2.42 9.53
N PHE A 352 -22.44 -3.29 9.79
CA PHE A 352 -21.74 -3.31 11.06
C PHE A 352 -20.93 -2.02 11.30
N SER A 353 -20.20 -1.55 10.28
CA SER A 353 -19.48 -0.27 10.30
C SER A 353 -20.39 0.91 10.63
N GLN A 354 -21.54 1.02 9.98
CA GLN A 354 -22.50 2.08 10.26
C GLN A 354 -23.10 2.00 11.68
N ILE A 355 -23.32 0.78 12.20
CA ILE A 355 -23.79 0.58 13.59
C ILE A 355 -22.74 1.03 14.60
N ILE A 356 -21.45 0.72 14.38
CA ILE A 356 -20.36 1.21 15.25
C ILE A 356 -20.32 2.73 15.24
N GLN A 357 -20.39 3.35 14.06
CA GLN A 357 -20.39 4.80 13.94
C GLN A 357 -21.61 5.43 14.65
N HIS A 358 -22.79 4.81 14.52
CA HIS A 358 -24.01 5.26 15.20
C HIS A 358 -23.93 5.12 16.73
N LYS A 359 -23.39 3.99 17.22
CA LYS A 359 -23.10 3.78 18.64
C LYS A 359 -22.22 4.90 19.19
N TRP A 360 -21.15 5.24 18.47
CA TRP A 360 -20.24 6.31 18.88
C TRP A 360 -20.95 7.66 19.01
N LEU A 361 -21.75 8.05 18.00
CA LEU A 361 -22.53 9.29 18.03
C LEU A 361 -23.54 9.34 19.19
N LEU A 362 -24.20 8.22 19.48
CA LEU A 362 -25.13 8.10 20.61
C LEU A 362 -24.39 8.23 21.96
N SER A 363 -23.24 7.57 22.09
CA SER A 363 -22.41 7.66 23.29
C SER A 363 -21.86 9.06 23.53
N GLU A 364 -21.48 9.78 22.46
CA GLU A 364 -21.03 11.16 22.53
C GLU A 364 -22.16 12.08 23.02
N LYS A 365 -23.36 11.98 22.42
CA LYS A 365 -24.54 12.76 22.83
C LYS A 365 -24.97 12.45 24.27
N ALA A 366 -24.84 11.20 24.70
CA ALA A 366 -25.23 10.77 26.04
C ALA A 366 -24.15 11.04 27.11
N GLY A 367 -22.92 11.40 26.71
CA GLY A 367 -21.78 11.56 27.61
C GLY A 367 -21.34 10.28 28.32
N ARG A 368 -21.74 9.10 27.82
CA ARG A 368 -21.43 7.77 28.38
C ARG A 368 -21.65 6.69 27.32
N ASP A 369 -20.98 5.54 27.45
CA ASP A 369 -21.22 4.42 26.53
C ASP A 369 -22.66 3.90 26.64
N VAL A 370 -23.36 3.85 25.50
CA VAL A 370 -24.73 3.33 25.39
C VAL A 370 -24.79 1.81 25.15
N GLY A 371 -23.67 1.19 24.74
CA GLY A 371 -23.60 -0.24 24.46
C GLY A 371 -24.17 -0.64 23.09
N MET A 372 -23.84 -1.86 22.63
CA MET A 372 -24.14 -2.32 21.27
C MET A 372 -25.64 -2.60 21.03
N GLY A 373 -26.32 -3.24 21.98
CA GLY A 373 -27.75 -3.59 21.84
C GLY A 373 -28.67 -2.37 21.59
N PRO A 374 -28.62 -1.33 22.45
CA PRO A 374 -29.38 -0.10 22.23
C PRO A 374 -29.02 0.62 20.92
N ALA A 375 -27.73 0.62 20.54
CA ALA A 375 -27.28 1.23 19.30
C ALA A 375 -27.85 0.52 18.05
N VAL A 376 -27.89 -0.82 18.05
CA VAL A 376 -28.51 -1.61 16.97
C VAL A 376 -30.00 -1.25 16.83
N GLN A 377 -30.75 -1.20 17.93
CA GLN A 377 -32.18 -0.87 17.89
C GLN A 377 -32.45 0.55 17.36
N SER A 378 -31.68 1.54 17.82
CA SER A 378 -31.79 2.92 17.32
C SER A 378 -31.40 3.01 15.84
N TYR A 379 -30.30 2.38 15.44
CA TYR A 379 -29.86 2.39 14.04
C TYR A 379 -30.90 1.78 13.10
N LEU A 380 -31.50 0.64 13.48
CA LEU A 380 -32.56 0.01 12.69
C LEU A 380 -33.78 0.91 12.54
N THR A 381 -34.18 1.63 13.59
CA THR A 381 -35.41 2.41 13.61
C THR A 381 -35.25 3.79 12.95
N GLU A 382 -34.09 4.43 13.13
CA GLU A 382 -33.87 5.83 12.74
C GLU A 382 -33.12 5.98 11.41
N VAL A 383 -32.23 5.03 11.08
CA VAL A 383 -31.30 5.17 9.96
C VAL A 383 -31.62 4.17 8.85
N LEU A 384 -31.60 2.87 9.13
CA LEU A 384 -31.65 1.83 8.10
C LEU A 384 -33.02 1.75 7.39
N VAL A 385 -34.12 2.04 8.10
CA VAL A 385 -35.47 2.10 7.51
C VAL A 385 -35.61 3.19 6.44
N ASN A 386 -34.82 4.27 6.54
CA ASN A 386 -34.89 5.41 5.64
C ASN A 386 -33.92 5.31 4.44
N LYS A 387 -33.11 4.25 4.35
CA LYS A 387 -32.16 4.07 3.23
C LYS A 387 -32.81 3.41 2.01
N PRO A 388 -32.51 3.91 0.78
CA PRO A 388 -32.91 3.27 -0.47
C PRO A 388 -32.21 1.91 -0.62
N ASP A 389 -32.82 0.98 -1.36
CA ASP A 389 -32.25 -0.34 -1.59
C ASP A 389 -31.06 -0.23 -2.57
N GLU A 390 -29.85 -0.64 -2.18
CA GLU A 390 -28.67 -0.59 -3.09
C GLU A 390 -28.88 -1.36 -4.39
N GLN A 391 -29.61 -2.48 -4.36
CA GLN A 391 -29.97 -3.23 -5.58
C GLN A 391 -30.83 -2.43 -6.57
N ALA A 392 -31.56 -1.42 -6.10
CA ALA A 392 -32.35 -0.54 -6.98
C ALA A 392 -31.54 0.66 -7.51
N VAL A 393 -30.37 0.96 -6.93
CA VAL A 393 -29.50 2.08 -7.35
C VAL A 393 -28.40 1.60 -8.30
N LEU A 394 -27.91 0.37 -8.14
CA LEU A 394 -26.93 -0.25 -9.06
C LEU A 394 -27.55 -0.77 -10.38
N GLY A 395 -28.89 -0.76 -10.51
CA GLY A 395 -29.62 -1.27 -11.66
C GLY A 395 -30.15 -0.21 -12.65
N VAL A 396 -29.84 1.08 -12.48
CA VAL A 396 -30.46 2.16 -13.28
C VAL A 396 -29.51 2.86 -14.27
N ASP A 397 -28.20 2.62 -14.26
CA ASP A 397 -27.28 3.18 -15.29
C ASP A 397 -26.53 2.09 -16.08
N ALA A 398 -27.26 1.10 -16.61
CA ALA A 398 -26.75 0.15 -17.59
C ALA A 398 -27.64 -0.04 -18.84
N GLU A 399 -28.80 0.63 -18.93
CA GLU A 399 -29.70 0.53 -20.10
C GLU A 399 -30.10 1.87 -20.75
N GLU A 400 -29.63 3.01 -20.26
CA GLU A 400 -29.73 4.29 -20.99
C GLU A 400 -28.34 4.74 -21.48
N LEU A 401 -27.80 4.03 -22.47
CA LEU A 401 -26.85 4.55 -23.48
C LEU A 401 -26.49 3.41 -24.45
N VAL A 402 -27.31 3.24 -25.49
CA VAL A 402 -26.96 3.05 -26.93
C VAL A 402 -28.22 2.53 -27.64
N PRO A 403 -28.59 3.06 -28.83
CA PRO A 403 -27.82 3.95 -29.71
C PRO A 403 -28.18 5.43 -29.65
#